data_AF-A0A327NS66-F1
#
_entry.id   AF-A0A327NS66-F1
#
_cell.length_a   1.000
_cell.length_b   1.000
_cell.length_c   1.000
_cell.angle_alpha   90.00
_cell.angle_beta   90.00
_cell.angle_gamma   90.00
#
_symmetry.space_group_name_H-M   'P 1'
#
loop_
_entity.id
_entity.type
_entity.pdbx_description
1 polymer ?
#
loop_
_entity_poly.entity_id
_entity_poly.type
_entity_poly.pdbx_seq_one_letter_code
_entity_poly.pdbx_strand_id
1 'polypeptide(L)'
;MKSKNLVSLSVAAVFFVLAITGLLIYFGQGTHVVEHTHAWFGVLFVAAAVFHIVNNWASIVGYTKNRRTGSIQKEFVIPVIIAAVFALGIGFDLPVFGKLANFGKGLFRGERPRGGPMAQTKVDSIANAVETAYAMAYTKGDTGALAAVMPVKTALLTEAGTILNGSDMQKNILKREKPEVIKTKVDRAEALDDHMILVYGTATNSTATTPSVYTHLLKEQDKKWQIIAAQRAYPAVQ
;
A
#
# COMPACT_ATOMS: atom_id res chain seq x y z
N MET A 1 -46.19 17.44 -7.32
CA MET A 1 -45.94 16.06 -7.80
C MET A 1 -45.05 16.00 -9.06
N LYS A 2 -43.98 16.81 -9.17
CA LYS A 2 -43.02 16.75 -10.31
C LYS A 2 -41.61 16.24 -9.92
N SER A 3 -41.32 16.04 -8.64
CA SER A 3 -39.98 15.67 -8.17
C SER A 3 -39.70 14.17 -8.18
N LYS A 4 -40.71 13.29 -8.18
CA LYS A 4 -40.47 11.82 -8.09
C LYS A 4 -39.58 11.30 -9.21
N ASN A 5 -39.79 11.77 -10.44
CA ASN A 5 -38.95 11.38 -11.58
C ASN A 5 -37.52 11.91 -11.44
N LEU A 6 -37.35 13.14 -10.95
CA LEU A 6 -36.04 13.73 -10.72
C LEU A 6 -35.27 13.01 -9.60
N VAL A 7 -35.97 12.57 -8.56
CA VAL A 7 -35.40 11.78 -7.45
C VAL A 7 -35.00 10.38 -7.90
N SER A 8 -35.84 9.70 -8.67
CA SER A 8 -35.48 8.41 -9.23
C SER A 8 -34.32 8.52 -10.22
N LEU A 9 -34.29 9.58 -11.04
CA LEU A 9 -33.23 9.80 -12.01
C LEU A 9 -31.91 10.17 -11.33
N SER A 10 -31.93 10.93 -10.23
CA SER A 10 -30.73 11.24 -9.46
C SER A 10 -30.15 10.00 -8.78
N VAL A 11 -30.99 9.14 -8.19
CA VAL A 11 -30.55 7.83 -7.66
C VAL A 11 -29.94 6.98 -8.75
N ALA A 12 -30.56 6.91 -9.93
CA ALA A 12 -30.04 6.15 -11.06
C ALA A 12 -28.67 6.67 -11.54
N ALA A 13 -28.50 7.99 -11.64
CA ALA A 13 -27.23 8.60 -12.03
C ALA A 13 -26.11 8.32 -11.01
N VAL A 14 -26.40 8.47 -9.71
CA VAL A 14 -25.42 8.18 -8.65
C VAL A 14 -25.09 6.69 -8.62
N PHE A 15 -26.10 5.82 -8.74
CA PHE A 15 -25.89 4.37 -8.84
C PHE A 15 -25.01 4.00 -10.03
N PHE A 16 -25.19 4.64 -11.18
CA PHE A 16 -24.37 4.38 -12.37
C PHE A 16 -22.89 4.69 -12.13
N VAL A 17 -22.58 5.82 -11.50
CA VAL A 17 -21.20 6.18 -11.13
C VAL A 17 -20.64 5.18 -10.11
N LEU A 18 -21.42 4.82 -9.08
CA LEU A 18 -21.02 3.81 -8.10
C LEU A 18 -20.77 2.44 -8.73
N ALA A 19 -21.61 2.00 -9.66
CA ALA A 19 -21.47 0.72 -10.33
C ALA A 19 -20.19 0.69 -11.18
N ILE A 20 -19.94 1.72 -11.99
CA ILE A 20 -18.71 1.80 -12.80
C ILE A 20 -17.48 1.82 -11.90
N THR A 21 -17.44 2.74 -10.93
CA THR A 21 -16.27 2.88 -10.04
C THR A 21 -16.06 1.64 -9.17
N GLY A 22 -17.14 1.02 -8.69
CA GLY A 22 -17.09 -0.23 -7.93
C GLY A 22 -16.57 -1.40 -8.77
N LEU A 23 -17.01 -1.52 -10.03
CA LEU A 23 -16.47 -2.51 -10.96
C LEU A 23 -14.98 -2.26 -11.25
N LEU A 24 -14.58 -1.01 -11.50
CA LEU A 24 -13.18 -0.66 -11.69
C LEU A 24 -12.33 -1.06 -10.48
N ILE A 25 -12.77 -0.76 -9.25
CA ILE A 25 -12.09 -1.16 -8.02
C ILE A 25 -12.05 -2.68 -7.88
N TYR A 26 -13.17 -3.36 -8.13
CA TYR A 26 -13.28 -4.82 -8.07
C TYR A 26 -12.33 -5.51 -9.05
N PHE A 27 -12.14 -4.94 -10.24
CA PHE A 27 -11.20 -5.42 -11.25
C PHE A 27 -9.76 -4.91 -11.04
N GLY A 28 -9.47 -4.22 -9.94
CA GLY A 28 -8.12 -3.76 -9.59
C GLY A 28 -7.64 -2.52 -10.37
N GLN A 29 -8.56 -1.76 -10.97
CA GLN A 29 -8.32 -0.50 -11.68
C GLN A 29 -8.70 0.73 -10.84
N GLY A 30 -8.79 0.57 -9.51
CA GLY A 30 -9.03 1.66 -8.56
C GLY A 30 -7.81 2.57 -8.43
N THR A 31 -7.74 3.64 -9.21
CA THR A 31 -6.80 4.73 -8.93
C THR A 31 -7.29 5.53 -7.72
N HIS A 32 -6.42 6.35 -7.12
CA HIS A 32 -6.81 7.24 -6.02
C HIS A 32 -8.05 8.08 -6.35
N VAL A 33 -8.16 8.56 -7.60
CA VAL A 33 -9.33 9.32 -8.07
C VAL A 33 -10.58 8.43 -8.11
N VAL A 34 -10.48 7.19 -8.60
CA VAL A 34 -11.63 6.26 -8.69
C VAL A 34 -12.12 5.88 -7.30
N GLU A 35 -11.22 5.57 -6.38
CA GLU A 35 -11.54 5.21 -5.00
C GLU A 35 -12.20 6.37 -4.25
N HIS A 36 -11.65 7.58 -4.35
CA HIS A 36 -12.27 8.77 -3.77
C HIS A 36 -13.63 9.08 -4.40
N THR A 37 -13.74 8.95 -5.72
CA THR A 37 -15.03 9.14 -6.42
C THR A 37 -16.06 8.16 -5.89
N HIS A 38 -15.72 6.87 -5.77
CA HIS A 38 -16.62 5.85 -5.27
C HIS A 38 -17.07 6.15 -3.83
N ALA A 39 -16.13 6.48 -2.94
CA ALA A 39 -16.43 6.77 -1.55
C ALA A 39 -17.39 7.97 -1.40
N TRP A 40 -17.10 9.08 -2.08
CA TRP A 40 -17.94 10.29 -2.02
C TRP A 40 -19.31 10.11 -2.70
N PHE A 41 -19.36 9.42 -3.83
CA PHE A 41 -20.64 9.06 -4.45
C PHE A 41 -21.42 8.05 -3.59
N GLY A 42 -20.75 7.25 -2.75
CA GLY A 42 -21.38 6.38 -1.78
C GLY A 42 -22.15 7.17 -0.72
N VAL A 43 -21.52 8.22 -0.19
CA VAL A 43 -22.17 9.16 0.74
C VAL A 43 -23.37 9.85 0.07
N LEU A 44 -23.19 10.33 -1.17
CA LEU A 44 -24.26 10.95 -1.94
C LEU A 44 -25.41 9.96 -2.22
N PHE A 45 -25.10 8.70 -2.48
CA PHE A 45 -26.10 7.65 -2.73
C PHE A 45 -26.94 7.37 -1.50
N VAL A 46 -26.35 7.33 -0.30
CA VAL A 46 -27.11 7.18 0.94
C VAL A 46 -28.11 8.32 1.11
N ALA A 47 -27.68 9.57 0.90
CA ALA A 47 -28.57 10.72 0.97
C ALA A 47 -29.70 10.65 -0.07
N ALA A 48 -29.37 10.31 -1.32
CA ALA A 48 -30.33 10.16 -2.40
C ALA A 48 -31.31 8.99 -2.15
N ALA A 49 -30.83 7.86 -1.61
CA ALA A 49 -31.62 6.69 -1.28
C ALA A 49 -32.61 6.98 -0.14
N VAL A 50 -32.19 7.67 0.92
CA VAL A 50 -33.09 8.11 2.00
C VAL A 50 -34.20 9.00 1.42
N PHE A 51 -33.84 9.99 0.61
CA PHE A 51 -34.82 10.87 -0.03
C PHE A 51 -35.78 10.10 -0.96
N HIS A 52 -35.26 9.10 -1.68
CA HIS A 52 -36.05 8.24 -2.55
C HIS A 52 -37.03 7.35 -1.77
N ILE A 53 -36.59 6.75 -0.66
CA ILE A 53 -37.42 5.91 0.21
C ILE A 53 -38.56 6.73 0.81
N VAL A 54 -38.26 7.91 1.37
CA VAL A 54 -39.27 8.78 1.97
C VAL A 54 -40.31 9.20 0.93
N ASN A 55 -39.88 9.61 -0.27
CA ASN A 55 -40.79 10.05 -1.33
C ASN A 55 -41.62 8.92 -1.97
N ASN A 56 -41.20 7.66 -1.80
CA ASN A 56 -41.85 6.48 -2.36
C ASN A 56 -42.34 5.50 -1.29
N TRP A 57 -42.48 5.95 -0.04
CA TRP A 57 -42.84 5.11 1.11
C TRP A 57 -44.13 4.30 0.88
N ALA A 58 -45.18 4.94 0.36
CA ALA A 58 -46.45 4.28 0.06
C ALA A 58 -46.31 3.13 -0.94
N SER A 59 -45.42 3.27 -1.93
CA SER A 59 -45.13 2.20 -2.90
C SER A 59 -44.42 1.04 -2.23
N ILE A 60 -43.41 1.32 -1.40
CA ILE A 60 -42.65 0.29 -0.67
C ILE A 60 -43.60 -0.54 0.19
N VAL A 61 -44.42 0.09 1.03
CA VAL A 61 -45.41 -0.61 1.87
C VAL A 61 -46.37 -1.44 1.02
N GLY A 62 -46.78 -0.92 -0.13
CA GLY A 62 -47.66 -1.61 -1.07
C GLY A 62 -47.06 -2.87 -1.70
N TYR A 63 -45.73 -2.93 -1.88
CA TYR A 63 -45.00 -4.10 -2.35
C TYR A 63 -44.58 -5.04 -1.20
N THR A 64 -44.44 -4.52 0.01
CA THR A 64 -44.06 -5.35 1.16
C THR A 64 -45.25 -6.17 1.68
N LYS A 65 -46.48 -5.66 1.60
CA LYS A 65 -47.66 -6.25 2.25
C LYS A 65 -48.73 -6.65 1.24
N ASN A 66 -49.21 -7.89 1.33
CA ASN A 66 -50.35 -8.34 0.55
C ASN A 66 -51.62 -7.60 0.99
N ARG A 67 -52.30 -6.94 0.05
CA ARG A 67 -53.49 -6.11 0.32
C ARG A 67 -54.70 -6.91 0.84
N ARG A 68 -54.79 -8.21 0.55
CA ARG A 68 -55.92 -9.07 0.96
C ARG A 68 -55.66 -9.78 2.29
N THR A 69 -54.45 -10.25 2.53
CA THR A 69 -54.12 -11.08 3.70
C THR A 69 -53.33 -10.33 4.76
N GLY A 70 -52.77 -9.16 4.44
CA GLY A 70 -51.90 -8.40 5.33
C GLY A 70 -50.54 -9.05 5.61
N SER A 71 -50.24 -10.19 4.99
CA SER A 71 -48.96 -10.89 5.16
C SER A 71 -47.83 -10.20 4.38
N ILE A 72 -46.59 -10.37 4.84
CA ILE A 72 -45.41 -9.92 4.09
C ILE A 72 -45.28 -10.75 2.82
N GLN A 73 -45.01 -10.09 1.70
CA GLN A 73 -44.80 -10.71 0.39
C GLN A 73 -43.44 -11.43 0.35
N LYS A 74 -43.40 -12.63 -0.25
CA LYS A 74 -42.16 -13.42 -0.37
C LYS A 74 -41.10 -12.68 -1.18
N GLU A 75 -41.57 -11.87 -2.12
CA GLU A 75 -40.83 -10.97 -2.98
C GLU A 75 -40.04 -9.92 -2.19
N PHE A 76 -40.49 -9.56 -0.99
CA PHE A 76 -39.73 -8.70 -0.07
C PHE A 76 -38.76 -9.49 0.80
N VAL A 77 -39.16 -10.69 1.24
CA VAL A 77 -38.35 -11.53 2.12
C VAL A 77 -37.06 -11.99 1.43
N ILE A 78 -37.11 -12.39 0.16
CA ILE A 78 -35.94 -12.90 -0.58
C ILE A 78 -34.81 -11.86 -0.63
N PRO A 79 -35.01 -10.62 -1.11
CA PRO A 79 -33.97 -9.58 -1.11
C PRO A 79 -33.40 -9.29 0.28
N VAL A 80 -34.25 -9.27 1.31
CA VAL A 80 -33.82 -9.03 2.69
C VAL A 80 -32.90 -10.15 3.19
N ILE A 81 -33.24 -11.41 2.93
CA ILE A 81 -32.38 -12.55 3.28
C ILE A 81 -31.06 -12.48 2.53
N ILE A 82 -31.08 -12.20 1.23
CA ILE A 82 -29.84 -12.07 0.43
C ILE A 82 -28.96 -10.96 1.00
N ALA A 83 -29.52 -9.78 1.27
CA ALA A 83 -28.78 -8.67 1.86
C ALA A 83 -28.20 -9.02 3.23
N ALA A 84 -28.97 -9.71 4.08
CA ALA A 84 -28.49 -10.17 5.38
C ALA A 84 -27.35 -11.18 5.27
N VAL A 85 -27.45 -12.16 4.35
CA VAL A 85 -26.39 -13.14 4.11
C VAL A 85 -25.09 -12.47 3.66
N PHE A 86 -25.17 -11.49 2.74
CA PHE A 86 -23.99 -10.74 2.31
C PHE A 86 -23.42 -9.89 3.45
N ALA A 87 -24.26 -9.16 4.19
CA ALA A 87 -23.82 -8.31 5.29
C ALA A 87 -23.14 -9.11 6.40
N LEU A 88 -23.74 -10.22 6.83
CA LEU A 88 -23.18 -11.10 7.85
C LEU A 88 -21.93 -11.81 7.34
N GLY A 89 -21.96 -12.32 6.11
CA GLY A 89 -20.83 -13.03 5.52
C GLY A 89 -19.59 -12.17 5.32
N ILE A 90 -19.77 -10.90 4.93
CA ILE A 90 -18.69 -9.92 4.86
C ILE A 90 -18.28 -9.48 6.27
N GLY A 91 -19.23 -9.20 7.16
CA GLY A 91 -18.96 -8.71 8.52
C GLY A 91 -18.22 -9.71 9.42
N PHE A 92 -18.44 -11.02 9.20
CA PHE A 92 -17.73 -12.10 9.90
C PHE A 92 -16.54 -12.67 9.10
N ASP A 93 -16.12 -12.01 8.03
CA ASP A 93 -14.97 -12.41 7.19
C ASP A 93 -15.00 -13.89 6.76
N LEU A 94 -16.16 -14.36 6.29
CA LEU A 94 -16.28 -15.75 5.86
C LEU A 94 -15.43 -16.01 4.59
N PRO A 95 -14.68 -17.13 4.51
CA PRO A 95 -13.69 -17.36 3.44
C PRO A 95 -14.24 -17.27 2.01
N VAL A 96 -15.52 -17.59 1.80
CA VAL A 96 -16.17 -17.52 0.48
C VAL A 96 -16.24 -16.08 -0.04
N PHE A 97 -16.49 -15.10 0.82
CA PHE A 97 -16.57 -13.69 0.43
C PHE A 97 -15.18 -13.13 0.12
N GLY A 98 -14.15 -13.56 0.85
CA GLY A 98 -12.76 -13.25 0.51
C GLY A 98 -12.36 -13.77 -0.88
N LYS A 99 -12.75 -15.01 -1.22
CA LYS A 99 -12.51 -15.57 -2.56
C LYS A 99 -13.25 -14.80 -3.65
N LEU A 100 -14.54 -14.49 -3.44
CA LEU A 100 -15.34 -13.71 -4.38
C LEU A 100 -14.79 -12.29 -4.58
N ALA A 101 -14.43 -11.59 -3.50
CA ALA A 101 -13.88 -10.23 -3.58
C ALA A 101 -12.55 -10.16 -4.37
N ASN A 102 -11.77 -11.24 -4.34
CA ASN A 102 -10.50 -11.33 -5.06
C ASN A 102 -10.62 -11.93 -6.47
N PHE A 103 -11.76 -12.54 -6.81
CA PHE A 103 -11.99 -13.14 -8.12
C PHE A 103 -11.96 -12.11 -9.26
N GLY A 104 -12.66 -10.98 -9.09
CA GLY A 104 -12.65 -9.89 -10.07
C GLY A 104 -11.24 -9.38 -10.34
N LYS A 105 -10.47 -9.19 -9.27
CA LYS A 105 -9.06 -8.84 -9.39
C LYS A 105 -8.36 -9.89 -10.26
N GLY A 106 -8.60 -11.19 -10.09
CA GLY A 106 -7.98 -12.23 -10.93
C GLY A 106 -8.33 -12.19 -12.44
N LEU A 107 -9.50 -11.66 -12.84
CA LEU A 107 -9.97 -11.70 -14.24
C LEU A 107 -9.31 -10.66 -15.17
N PHE A 108 -9.20 -9.41 -14.71
CA PHE A 108 -8.65 -8.30 -15.51
C PHE A 108 -7.20 -7.98 -15.16
N ARG A 109 -6.73 -8.53 -14.04
CA ARG A 109 -5.32 -8.59 -13.70
C ARG A 109 -4.71 -9.80 -14.43
N GLY A 110 -4.87 -9.88 -15.75
CA GLY A 110 -3.99 -10.75 -16.55
C GLY A 110 -2.58 -10.35 -16.19
N GLU A 111 -1.81 -11.28 -15.59
CA GLU A 111 -0.51 -11.07 -14.93
C GLU A 111 -0.14 -9.59 -14.79
N ARG A 112 -0.92 -8.84 -14.00
CA ARG A 112 -0.48 -7.54 -13.52
C ARG A 112 0.11 -7.82 -12.18
N PRO A 113 1.41 -8.14 -12.12
CA PRO A 113 2.06 -8.09 -10.84
C PRO A 113 1.91 -6.63 -10.36
N ARG A 114 1.74 -6.42 -9.05
CA ARG A 114 2.38 -5.22 -8.47
C ARG A 114 3.78 -5.26 -9.05
N GLY A 115 4.17 -4.33 -9.96
CA GLY A 115 5.35 -4.44 -10.84
C GLY A 115 6.30 -5.49 -10.31
N GLY A 116 6.21 -6.71 -10.87
CA GLY A 116 6.65 -7.93 -10.19
C GLY A 116 8.04 -7.66 -9.69
N PRO A 117 8.35 -7.94 -8.41
CA PRO A 117 9.64 -7.58 -7.86
C PRO A 117 10.66 -8.00 -8.88
N MET A 118 11.48 -7.04 -9.32
CA MET A 118 12.64 -7.32 -10.16
C MET A 118 13.14 -8.71 -9.82
N ALA A 119 13.35 -9.57 -10.82
CA ALA A 119 13.68 -10.98 -10.57
C ALA A 119 14.62 -11.09 -9.36
N GLN A 120 14.30 -11.94 -8.37
CA GLN A 120 14.98 -11.88 -7.06
C GLN A 120 16.51 -11.88 -7.19
N THR A 121 17.04 -12.58 -8.19
CA THR A 121 18.47 -12.56 -8.56
C THR A 121 18.99 -11.16 -8.92
N LYS A 122 18.22 -10.35 -9.64
CA LYS A 122 18.49 -8.93 -9.93
C LYS A 122 18.40 -8.08 -8.66
N VAL A 123 17.41 -8.30 -7.79
CA VAL A 123 17.28 -7.60 -6.50
C VAL A 123 18.50 -7.85 -5.63
N ASP A 124 18.85 -9.12 -5.45
CA ASP A 124 20.01 -9.55 -4.67
C ASP A 124 21.30 -8.98 -5.27
N SER A 125 21.43 -9.00 -6.60
CA SER A 125 22.58 -8.40 -7.29
C SER A 125 22.70 -6.90 -7.06
N ILE A 126 21.59 -6.15 -7.14
CA ILE A 126 21.58 -4.70 -6.91
C ILE A 126 21.90 -4.40 -5.45
N ALA A 127 21.24 -5.08 -4.51
CA ALA A 127 21.45 -4.89 -3.08
C ALA A 127 22.91 -5.14 -2.71
N ASN A 128 23.48 -6.29 -3.11
CA ASN A 128 24.89 -6.61 -2.84
C ASN A 128 25.85 -5.59 -3.49
N ALA A 129 25.59 -5.15 -4.72
CA ALA A 129 26.43 -4.16 -5.39
C ALA A 129 26.43 -2.80 -4.67
N VAL A 130 25.25 -2.30 -4.28
CA VAL A 130 25.12 -1.03 -3.57
C VAL A 130 25.73 -1.10 -2.18
N GLU A 131 25.46 -2.16 -1.42
CA GLU A 131 26.02 -2.32 -0.06
C GLU A 131 27.54 -2.50 -0.06
N THR A 132 28.07 -3.22 -1.07
CA THR A 132 29.53 -3.36 -1.25
C THR A 132 30.14 -2.01 -1.60
N ALA A 133 29.53 -1.25 -2.50
CA ALA A 133 30.00 0.08 -2.88
C ALA A 133 29.97 1.06 -1.69
N TYR A 134 28.91 1.02 -0.88
CA TYR A 134 28.80 1.77 0.37
C TYR A 134 29.91 1.41 1.36
N ALA A 135 30.09 0.12 1.67
CA ALA A 135 31.10 -0.34 2.61
C ALA A 135 32.53 0.02 2.15
N MET A 136 32.82 -0.10 0.85
CA MET A 136 34.10 0.30 0.26
C MET A 136 34.33 1.81 0.35
N ALA A 137 33.35 2.62 -0.04
CA ALA A 137 33.45 4.07 0.00
C ALA A 137 33.65 4.58 1.43
N TYR A 138 32.89 4.05 2.39
CA TYR A 138 33.03 4.36 3.80
C TYR A 138 34.41 3.98 4.34
N THR A 139 34.86 2.75 4.08
CA THR A 139 36.14 2.23 4.58
C THR A 139 37.31 3.07 4.07
N LYS A 140 37.30 3.42 2.78
CA LYS A 140 38.34 4.25 2.13
C LYS A 140 38.27 5.73 2.52
N GLY A 141 37.18 6.18 3.13
CA GLY A 141 36.93 7.59 3.39
C GLY A 141 36.68 8.41 2.12
N ASP A 142 36.24 7.76 1.03
CA ASP A 142 35.98 8.41 -0.25
C ASP A 142 34.58 9.05 -0.24
N THR A 143 34.52 10.34 0.07
CA THR A 143 33.26 11.08 0.15
C THR A 143 32.59 11.25 -1.20
N GLY A 144 33.33 11.24 -2.31
CA GLY A 144 32.78 11.32 -3.66
C GLY A 144 32.08 10.03 -4.06
N ALA A 145 32.74 8.89 -3.85
CA ALA A 145 32.12 7.57 -4.05
C ALA A 145 30.95 7.35 -3.08
N LEU A 146 31.07 7.83 -1.83
CA LEU A 146 29.99 7.73 -0.86
C LEU A 146 28.77 8.56 -1.29
N ALA A 147 28.97 9.79 -1.78
CA ALA A 147 27.88 10.63 -2.27
C ALA A 147 27.15 10.01 -3.48
N ALA A 148 27.83 9.18 -4.28
CA ALA A 148 27.24 8.51 -5.42
C ALA A 148 26.24 7.41 -5.01
N VAL A 149 26.47 6.74 -3.87
CA VAL A 149 25.62 5.64 -3.36
C VAL A 149 24.71 6.06 -2.21
N MET A 150 25.09 7.10 -1.47
CA MET A 150 24.36 7.69 -0.35
C MET A 150 24.32 9.21 -0.52
N PRO A 151 23.33 9.74 -1.27
CA PRO A 151 23.19 11.16 -1.52
C PRO A 151 23.13 12.01 -0.25
N VAL A 152 23.46 13.28 -0.37
CA VAL A 152 23.50 14.22 0.79
C VAL A 152 22.17 14.34 1.54
N LYS A 153 21.04 14.03 0.88
CA LYS A 153 19.68 14.08 1.44
C LYS A 153 19.23 12.76 2.07
N THR A 154 20.05 11.71 2.03
CA THR A 154 19.70 10.41 2.64
C THR A 154 19.44 10.61 4.12
N ALA A 155 18.28 10.17 4.61
CA ALA A 155 17.98 10.17 6.03
C ALA A 155 18.61 8.94 6.68
N LEU A 156 19.36 9.13 7.77
CA LEU A 156 20.01 8.06 8.51
C LEU A 156 19.55 8.10 9.98
N LEU A 157 18.99 7.00 10.47
CA LEU A 157 18.79 6.77 11.91
C LEU A 157 19.95 5.93 12.45
N THR A 158 20.74 6.49 13.35
CA THR A 158 21.88 5.79 13.97
C THR A 158 21.43 4.85 15.09
N GLU A 159 22.33 3.96 15.52
CA GLU A 159 22.12 3.07 16.66
C GLU A 159 21.81 3.82 17.96
N ALA A 160 22.25 5.07 18.07
CA ALA A 160 21.98 5.96 19.20
C ALA A 160 20.62 6.68 19.10
N GLY A 161 19.80 6.37 18.09
CA GLY A 161 18.52 7.04 17.86
C GLY A 161 18.63 8.46 17.31
N THR A 162 19.83 8.87 16.85
CA THR A 162 20.04 10.19 16.27
C THR A 162 19.72 10.16 14.78
N ILE A 163 19.03 11.19 14.29
CA ILE A 163 18.77 11.38 12.87
C ILE A 163 19.90 12.24 12.28
N LEU A 164 20.60 11.68 11.29
CA LEU A 164 21.62 12.34 10.48
C LEU A 164 21.16 12.39 9.02
N ASN A 165 21.83 13.23 8.23
CA ASN A 165 21.72 13.16 6.78
C ASN A 165 23.02 12.66 6.12
N GLY A 166 22.97 12.34 4.83
CA GLY A 166 24.14 11.89 4.07
C GLY A 166 25.31 12.88 4.09
N SER A 167 25.04 14.20 4.18
CA SER A 167 26.11 15.20 4.32
C SER A 167 26.81 15.16 5.67
N ASP A 168 26.09 14.85 6.75
CA ASP A 168 26.65 14.68 8.09
C ASP A 168 27.57 13.46 8.12
N MET A 169 27.17 12.36 7.46
CA MET A 169 28.00 11.17 7.30
C MET A 169 29.31 11.47 6.58
N GLN A 170 29.26 12.19 5.46
CA GLN A 170 30.47 12.59 4.73
C GLN A 170 31.40 13.47 5.59
N LYS A 171 30.85 14.44 6.32
CA LYS A 171 31.63 15.28 7.25
C LYS A 171 32.25 14.48 8.38
N ASN A 172 31.52 13.51 8.94
CA ASN A 172 32.02 12.67 10.03
C ASN A 172 33.18 11.79 9.57
N ILE A 173 33.10 11.24 8.36
CA ILE A 173 34.19 10.47 7.75
C ILE A 173 35.44 11.32 7.56
N LEU A 174 35.31 12.57 7.09
CA LEU A 174 36.44 13.48 6.91
C LEU A 174 37.10 13.88 8.23
N LYS A 175 36.36 13.88 9.34
CA LYS A 175 36.86 14.19 10.69
C LYS A 175 37.49 12.98 11.39
N ARG A 176 37.47 11.80 10.76
CA ARG A 176 37.90 10.55 11.39
C ARG A 176 39.43 10.50 11.51
N GLU A 177 39.92 10.37 12.74
CA GLU A 177 41.37 10.27 13.01
C GLU A 177 41.94 8.86 12.76
N LYS A 178 41.12 7.82 12.86
CA LYS A 178 41.55 6.41 12.71
C LYS A 178 40.77 5.69 11.62
N PRO A 179 41.41 4.90 10.75
CA PRO A 179 40.69 4.11 9.78
C PRO A 179 39.68 3.15 10.44
N GLU A 180 38.46 3.15 9.92
CA GLU A 180 37.34 2.32 10.36
C GLU A 180 36.88 1.53 9.14
N VAL A 181 36.93 0.21 9.27
CA VAL A 181 36.56 -0.74 8.23
C VAL A 181 35.15 -1.23 8.53
N ILE A 182 34.25 -0.97 7.60
CA ILE A 182 32.90 -1.53 7.63
C ILE A 182 32.84 -2.70 6.66
N LYS A 183 32.30 -3.81 7.13
CA LYS A 183 31.87 -4.92 6.28
C LYS A 183 30.36 -5.07 6.42
N THR A 184 29.67 -5.15 5.30
CA THR A 184 28.24 -5.38 5.22
C THR A 184 27.97 -6.78 4.66
N LYS A 185 26.87 -7.37 5.11
CA LYS A 185 26.32 -8.60 4.55
C LYS A 185 24.83 -8.38 4.36
N VAL A 186 24.37 -8.52 3.12
CA VAL A 186 22.93 -8.54 2.82
C VAL A 186 22.37 -9.88 3.30
N ASP A 187 21.43 -9.83 4.24
CA ASP A 187 20.74 -11.02 4.75
C ASP A 187 19.41 -11.24 4.00
N ARG A 188 18.74 -10.17 3.59
CA ARG A 188 17.51 -10.21 2.79
C ARG A 188 17.36 -8.92 1.99
N ALA A 189 16.86 -9.01 0.76
CA ALA A 189 16.48 -7.86 -0.04
C ALA A 189 15.14 -8.13 -0.75
N GLU A 190 14.28 -7.12 -0.82
CA GLU A 190 12.95 -7.23 -1.40
C GLU A 190 12.64 -6.01 -2.26
N ALA A 191 12.22 -6.23 -3.50
CA ALA A 191 11.69 -5.13 -4.30
C ALA A 191 10.30 -4.73 -3.79
N LEU A 192 10.15 -3.44 -3.47
CA LEU A 192 8.86 -2.83 -3.16
C LEU A 192 8.11 -2.49 -4.46
N ASP A 193 8.87 -2.11 -5.49
CA ASP A 193 8.46 -1.93 -6.89
C ASP A 193 9.69 -2.02 -7.83
N ASP A 194 9.53 -1.65 -9.10
CA ASP A 194 10.60 -1.69 -10.12
C ASP A 194 11.78 -0.74 -9.84
N HIS A 195 11.59 0.27 -8.98
CA HIS A 195 12.56 1.33 -8.70
C HIS A 195 12.87 1.48 -7.21
N MET A 196 12.39 0.58 -6.35
CA MET A 196 12.64 0.61 -4.92
C MET A 196 12.92 -0.79 -4.36
N ILE A 197 13.99 -0.91 -3.58
CA ILE A 197 14.37 -2.15 -2.89
C ILE A 197 14.55 -1.86 -1.41
N LEU A 198 13.95 -2.68 -0.57
CA LEU A 198 14.21 -2.72 0.87
C LEU A 198 15.26 -3.77 1.17
N VAL A 199 16.34 -3.38 1.83
CA VAL A 199 17.49 -4.22 2.14
C VAL A 199 17.64 -4.34 3.64
N TYR A 200 17.80 -5.58 4.11
CA TYR A 200 18.12 -5.93 5.48
C TYR A 200 19.47 -6.63 5.50
N GLY A 201 20.30 -6.27 6.48
CA GLY A 201 21.59 -6.91 6.61
C GLY A 201 22.26 -6.69 7.94
N THR A 202 23.46 -7.22 8.03
CA THR A 202 24.35 -7.12 9.17
C THR A 202 25.61 -6.37 8.79
N ALA A 203 26.05 -5.47 9.66
CA ALA A 203 27.25 -4.68 9.49
C ALA A 203 28.19 -4.92 10.67
N THR A 204 29.45 -5.23 10.37
CA THR A 204 30.53 -5.28 11.36
C THR A 204 31.47 -4.11 11.14
N ASN A 205 31.91 -3.52 12.25
CA ASN A 205 32.77 -2.36 12.27
C ASN A 205 34.05 -2.74 13.03
N SER A 206 35.22 -2.42 12.48
CA SER A 206 36.51 -2.69 13.14
C SER A 206 36.67 -2.04 14.51
N THR A 207 35.87 -1.03 14.84
CA THR A 207 35.89 -0.33 16.14
C THR A 207 34.76 -0.76 17.08
N ALA A 208 33.75 -1.50 16.61
CA ALA A 208 32.63 -1.95 17.42
C ALA A 208 32.76 -3.43 17.78
N THR A 209 32.47 -3.77 19.04
CA THR A 209 32.50 -5.16 19.54
C THR A 209 31.27 -5.96 19.13
N THR A 210 30.16 -5.30 18.81
CA THR A 210 28.89 -5.93 18.46
C THR A 210 28.52 -5.60 17.02
N PRO A 211 28.15 -6.59 16.18
CA PRO A 211 27.58 -6.33 14.87
C PRO A 211 26.29 -5.51 14.99
N SER A 212 26.08 -4.52 14.12
CA SER A 212 24.79 -3.85 14.00
C SER A 212 23.95 -4.48 12.90
N VAL A 213 22.64 -4.44 13.06
CA VAL A 213 21.69 -4.72 11.98
C VAL A 213 21.35 -3.41 11.28
N TYR A 214 21.13 -3.47 9.98
CA TYR A 214 20.73 -2.31 9.19
C TYR A 214 19.52 -2.59 8.32
N THR A 215 18.78 -1.53 8.05
CA THR A 215 17.71 -1.49 7.05
C THR A 215 17.99 -0.31 6.12
N HIS A 216 18.20 -0.58 4.85
CA HIS A 216 18.43 0.43 3.83
C HIS A 216 17.29 0.41 2.81
N LEU A 217 16.80 1.58 2.43
CA LEU A 217 15.87 1.75 1.33
C LEU A 217 16.64 2.25 0.13
N LEU A 218 16.70 1.44 -0.91
CA LEU A 218 17.30 1.77 -2.18
C LEU A 218 16.25 2.33 -3.12
N LYS A 219 16.62 3.35 -3.90
CA LYS A 219 15.81 3.86 -5.00
C LYS A 219 16.65 4.05 -6.25
N GLU A 220 16.09 3.72 -7.39
CA GLU A 220 16.68 4.04 -8.68
C GLU A 220 16.42 5.52 -9.02
N GLN A 221 17.50 6.28 -9.24
CA GLN A 221 17.47 7.66 -9.70
C GLN A 221 18.51 7.81 -10.81
N ASP A 222 18.12 8.38 -11.95
CA ASP A 222 19.03 8.57 -13.09
C ASP A 222 19.77 7.29 -13.51
N LYS A 223 19.07 6.14 -13.50
CA LYS A 223 19.61 4.80 -13.79
C LYS A 223 20.70 4.32 -12.82
N LYS A 224 20.77 4.92 -11.62
CA LYS A 224 21.68 4.53 -10.55
C LYS A 224 20.90 4.18 -9.29
N TRP A 225 21.29 3.10 -8.64
CA TRP A 225 20.68 2.69 -7.36
C TRP A 225 21.39 3.38 -6.20
N GLN A 226 20.61 4.02 -5.33
CA GLN A 226 21.12 4.84 -4.23
C GLN A 226 20.34 4.56 -2.94
N ILE A 227 21.03 4.60 -1.81
CA ILE A 227 20.45 4.52 -0.48
C ILE A 227 19.79 5.86 -0.18
N ILE A 228 18.46 5.90 -0.15
CA ILE A 228 17.68 7.11 0.14
C ILE A 228 17.23 7.22 1.60
N ALA A 229 17.18 6.09 2.31
CA ALA A 229 17.01 6.05 3.74
C ALA A 229 17.82 4.89 4.33
N ALA A 230 18.37 5.10 5.53
CA ALA A 230 19.14 4.12 6.24
C ALA A 230 18.77 4.12 7.72
N GLN A 231 18.75 2.95 8.33
CA GLN A 231 18.58 2.76 9.75
C GLN A 231 19.56 1.71 10.23
N ARG A 232 20.19 1.96 11.38
CA ARG A 232 21.04 0.99 12.07
C ARG A 232 20.55 0.80 13.50
N ALA A 233 20.67 -0.41 14.00
CA ALA A 233 20.37 -0.75 15.38
C ALA A 233 21.34 -1.82 15.88
N TYR A 234 21.60 -1.85 17.18
CA TYR A 234 22.18 -3.04 17.78
C TYR A 234 21.11 -4.13 17.84
N PRO A 235 21.44 -5.40 17.52
CA PRO A 235 20.52 -6.51 17.75
C PRO A 235 20.13 -6.48 19.23
N ALA A 236 18.82 -6.58 19.52
CA ALA A 236 18.36 -6.66 20.89
C ALA A 236 19.04 -7.85 21.56
N VAL A 237 19.71 -7.60 22.68
CA VAL A 237 20.20 -8.67 23.55
C VAL A 237 18.95 -9.40 24.04
N GLN A 238 18.75 -10.63 23.59
CA GLN A 238 17.75 -11.54 24.17
C GLN A 238 18.22 -12.04 25.53
#